data_AF-A0A919YUC4-F1
#
_entry.id   AF-A0A919YUC4-F1
#
_cell.length_a   1.000
_cell.length_b   1.000
_cell.length_c   1.000
_cell.angle_alpha   90.00
_cell.angle_beta   90.00
_cell.angle_gamma   90.00
#
_symmetry.space_group_name_H-M   'P 1'
#
loop_
_entity.id
_entity.type
_entity.pdbx_description
1 polymer ?
#
loop_
_entity_poly.entity_id
_entity_poly.type
_entity_poly.pdbx_seq_one_letter_code
_entity_poly.pdbx_strand_id
1 'polypeptide(L)'
;MLFKAAEDHHLDLTKCIVIGDRWSDMVAGHHAGCMNILVLTGAGQEALNKYRHKWSFTEADYIAGDFADAVQWTRQYVENI
;
A
#
# COMPACT_ATOMS: atom_id res chain seq x y z
N MET A 1 -5.19 -12.50 -4.97
CA MET A 1 -5.01 -11.48 -6.02
C MET A 1 -3.54 -11.16 -6.25
N LEU A 2 -2.79 -10.62 -5.27
CA LEU A 2 -1.38 -10.23 -5.46
C LEU A 2 -0.46 -11.38 -5.89
N PHE A 3 -0.52 -12.54 -5.22
CA PHE A 3 0.27 -13.72 -5.64
C PHE A 3 -0.07 -14.21 -7.04
N LYS A 4 -1.32 -14.08 -7.47
CA LYS A 4 -1.72 -14.44 -8.84
C LYS A 4 -1.16 -13.45 -9.85
N ALA A 5 -1.21 -12.15 -9.55
CA ALA A 5 -0.58 -11.13 -10.39
C ALA A 5 0.94 -11.33 -10.49
N ALA A 6 1.59 -11.77 -9.40
CA ALA A 6 3.01 -12.11 -9.41
C ALA A 6 3.32 -13.28 -10.35
N GLU A 7 2.50 -14.33 -10.33
CA GLU A 7 2.62 -15.46 -11.26
C GLU A 7 2.38 -15.02 -12.72
N ASP A 8 1.28 -14.30 -12.98
CA ASP A 8 0.87 -13.91 -14.34
C ASP A 8 1.85 -12.93 -15.00
N HIS A 9 2.47 -12.06 -14.20
CA HIS A 9 3.33 -10.99 -14.68
C HIS A 9 4.80 -11.14 -14.29
N HIS A 10 5.18 -12.29 -13.71
CA HIS A 10 6.55 -12.58 -13.26
C HIS A 10 7.13 -11.48 -12.34
N LEU A 11 6.31 -11.01 -11.39
CA LEU A 11 6.69 -9.92 -10.48
C LEU A 11 7.36 -10.47 -9.21
N ASP A 12 8.43 -9.79 -8.79
CA ASP A 12 8.93 -9.89 -7.43
C ASP A 12 8.14 -8.92 -6.54
N LEU A 13 7.22 -9.48 -5.74
CA LEU A 13 6.34 -8.68 -4.87
C LEU A 13 7.11 -7.88 -3.81
N THR A 14 8.32 -8.30 -3.44
CA THR A 14 9.17 -7.54 -2.50
C THR A 14 9.68 -6.23 -3.09
N LYS A 15 9.57 -6.07 -4.42
CA LYS A 15 9.91 -4.87 -5.16
C LYS A 15 8.67 -4.14 -5.69
N CYS A 16 7.50 -4.52 -5.20
CA CYS A 16 6.22 -3.94 -5.60
C CYS A 16 5.67 -3.04 -4.48
N ILE A 17 4.89 -2.04 -4.90
CA ILE A 17 4.18 -1.13 -4.01
C ILE A 17 2.68 -1.35 -4.19
N VAL A 18 1.97 -1.58 -3.08
CA VAL A 18 0.51 -1.59 -3.02
C VAL A 18 0.04 -0.20 -2.59
N ILE A 19 -0.73 0.46 -3.44
CA ILE A 19 -1.38 1.75 -3.16
C ILE A 19 -2.88 1.50 -3.04
N GLY A 20 -3.48 1.78 -1.89
CA GLY A 20 -4.89 1.48 -1.64
C GLY A 20 -5.52 2.37 -0.58
N ASP A 21 -6.87 2.41 -0.55
CA ASP A 21 -7.66 3.21 0.38
C ASP A 21 -8.33 2.37 1.48
N ARG A 22 -8.14 1.04 1.48
CA ARG A 22 -8.75 0.14 2.47
C ARG A 22 -7.72 -0.45 3.41
N TRP A 23 -8.16 -0.71 4.65
CA TRP A 23 -7.38 -1.50 5.63
C TRP A 23 -7.00 -2.88 5.07
N SER A 24 -7.85 -3.46 4.20
CA SER A 24 -7.58 -4.75 3.57
C SER A 24 -6.43 -4.69 2.57
N ASP A 25 -6.19 -3.54 1.94
CA ASP A 25 -5.06 -3.36 1.02
C ASP A 25 -3.75 -3.39 1.80
N MET A 26 -3.72 -2.72 2.97
CA MET A 26 -2.57 -2.72 3.89
C MET A 26 -2.24 -4.11 4.40
N VAL A 27 -3.27 -4.89 4.78
CA VAL A 27 -3.10 -6.28 5.19
C VAL A 27 -2.60 -7.14 4.02
N ALA A 28 -3.17 -6.96 2.83
CA ALA A 28 -2.80 -7.76 1.67
C ALA A 28 -1.36 -7.49 1.23
N GLY A 29 -0.95 -6.22 1.12
CA GLY A 29 0.40 -5.87 0.73
C GLY A 29 1.43 -6.29 1.77
N HIS A 30 1.14 -6.11 3.07
CA HIS A 30 2.02 -6.61 4.14
C HIS A 30 2.26 -8.12 4.04
N HIS A 31 1.20 -8.94 3.94
CA HIS A 31 1.35 -10.39 3.81
C HIS A 31 2.03 -10.82 2.50
N ALA A 32 1.90 -10.01 1.44
CA ALA A 32 2.57 -10.25 0.17
C ALA A 32 4.05 -9.84 0.17
N GLY A 33 4.53 -9.15 1.22
CA GLY A 33 5.87 -8.59 1.29
C GLY A 33 6.05 -7.31 0.46
N CYS A 34 4.95 -6.71 -0.01
CA CYS A 34 4.98 -5.44 -0.71
C CYS A 34 5.16 -4.29 0.26
N MET A 35 5.73 -3.20 -0.26
CA MET A 35 5.60 -1.88 0.36
C MET A 35 4.16 -1.38 0.26
N ASN A 36 3.67 -0.66 1.27
CA ASN A 36 2.29 -0.21 1.39
C ASN A 36 2.18 1.31 1.45
N ILE A 37 1.34 1.88 0.60
CA ILE A 37 0.92 3.28 0.67
C ILE A 37 -0.58 3.34 0.91
N LEU A 38 -0.99 3.96 2.02
CA LEU A 38 -2.39 4.28 2.28
C LEU A 38 -2.71 5.65 1.69
N VAL A 39 -3.63 5.73 0.73
CA VAL A 39 -4.19 7.02 0.29
C VAL A 39 -5.37 7.38 1.19
N LEU A 40 -5.48 8.66 1.57
CA LEU A 40 -6.53 9.13 2.47
C LEU A 40 -7.84 9.50 1.76
N THR A 41 -7.85 9.52 0.43
CA THR A 41 -9.09 9.58 -0.36
C THR A 41 -9.90 8.28 -0.24
N GLY A 42 -11.15 8.30 -0.70
CA GLY A 42 -12.03 7.12 -0.61
C GLY A 42 -12.25 6.68 0.84
N ALA A 43 -12.00 5.40 1.13
CA ALA A 43 -12.13 4.82 2.47
C ALA A 43 -10.89 5.03 3.37
N GLY A 44 -9.85 5.73 2.88
CA GLY A 44 -8.55 5.86 3.54
C GLY A 44 -8.60 6.45 4.94
N GLN A 45 -9.38 7.52 5.12
CA GLN A 45 -9.60 8.11 6.44
C GLN A 45 -10.23 7.12 7.43
N GLU A 46 -11.19 6.30 6.99
CA GLU A 46 -11.76 5.28 7.87
C GLU A 46 -10.78 4.15 8.14
N ALA A 47 -9.96 3.77 7.14
CA ALA A 47 -8.91 2.76 7.29
C ALA A 47 -7.86 3.18 8.33
N LEU A 48 -7.42 4.45 8.30
CA LEU A 48 -6.42 4.99 9.23
C LEU A 48 -6.99 5.23 10.64
N ASN A 49 -8.27 5.57 10.75
CA ASN A 49 -8.89 5.91 12.02
C ASN A 49 -9.76 4.75 12.53
N LYS A 50 -11.03 4.70 12.08
CA LYS A 50 -12.07 3.79 12.56
C LYS A 50 -11.65 2.32 12.51
N TYR A 51 -10.94 1.90 11.47
CA TYR A 51 -10.54 0.52 11.24
C TYR A 51 -9.06 0.26 11.48
N ARG A 52 -8.29 1.19 12.09
CA ARG A 52 -6.86 0.98 12.39
C ARG A 52 -6.60 -0.32 13.14
N HIS A 53 -7.48 -0.65 14.08
CA HIS A 53 -7.42 -1.87 14.87
C HIS A 53 -7.42 -3.17 14.04
N LYS A 54 -7.93 -3.16 12.80
CA LYS A 54 -7.96 -4.34 11.92
C LYS A 54 -6.61 -4.69 11.30
N TRP A 55 -5.66 -3.75 11.31
CA TRP A 55 -4.34 -3.91 10.71
C TRP A 55 -3.25 -3.37 11.65
N SER A 56 -3.48 -3.41 12.97
CA SER A 56 -2.59 -2.87 14.01
C SER A 56 -1.23 -3.57 14.12
N PHE A 57 -1.07 -4.72 13.47
CA PHE A 57 0.18 -5.47 13.42
C PHE A 57 1.14 -4.99 12.31
N THR A 58 0.71 -4.05 11.47
CA THR A 58 1.54 -3.42 10.44
C THR A 58 1.27 -1.92 10.39
N GLU A 59 2.17 -1.19 9.73
CA GLU A 59 2.01 0.21 9.37
C GLU A 59 2.01 0.34 7.84
N ALA A 60 1.60 1.50 7.34
CA ALA A 60 1.86 1.91 5.96
C ALA A 60 3.26 2.52 5.89
N ASP A 61 4.01 2.23 4.83
CA ASP A 61 5.32 2.85 4.57
C ASP A 61 5.16 4.34 4.22
N TYR A 62 4.01 4.70 3.65
CA TYR A 62 3.62 6.09 3.43
C TYR A 62 2.11 6.28 3.56
N ILE A 63 1.70 7.42 4.12
CA ILE A 63 0.30 7.86 4.16
C ILE A 63 0.18 9.09 3.28
N ALA A 64 -0.47 8.92 2.13
CA ALA A 64 -0.62 9.95 1.12
C ALA A 64 -1.98 10.65 1.26
N GLY A 65 -2.02 11.97 1.06
CA GLY A 65 -3.27 12.73 1.06
C GLY A 65 -4.23 12.28 -0.04
N ASP A 66 -3.71 11.95 -1.22
CA ASP A 66 -4.43 11.42 -2.36
C ASP A 66 -3.52 10.56 -3.26
N PHE A 67 -4.03 10.14 -4.43
CA PHE A 67 -3.26 9.31 -5.35
C PHE A 67 -2.11 10.08 -6.03
N ALA A 68 -2.24 11.38 -6.29
CA ALA A 68 -1.18 12.16 -6.91
C ALA A 68 0.02 12.29 -5.96
N ASP A 69 -0.25 12.50 -4.68
CA ASP A 69 0.74 12.48 -3.60
C ASP A 69 1.44 11.11 -3.51
N ALA A 70 0.69 10.01 -3.52
CA ALA A 70 1.25 8.66 -3.51
C ALA A 70 2.19 8.41 -4.70
N VAL A 71 1.82 8.87 -5.90
CA VAL A 71 2.66 8.76 -7.11
C VAL A 71 3.91 9.63 -6.99
N GLN A 72 3.79 10.85 -6.49
CA GLN A 72 4.93 11.73 -6.29
C GLN A 72 5.94 11.11 -5.31
N TRP A 73 5.46 10.60 -4.18
CA TRP A 73 6.30 9.90 -3.21
C TRP A 73 6.95 8.67 -3.83
N THR A 74 6.20 7.85 -4.58
CA THR A 74 6.73 6.65 -5.23
C THR A 74 7.88 6.98 -6.18
N ARG A 75 7.75 8.04 -6.98
CA ARG A 75 8.82 8.49 -7.87
C ARG A 75 10.08 8.87 -7.10
N GLN A 76 9.93 9.68 -6.05
CA GLN A 76 11.04 10.10 -5.21
C GLN A 76 11.69 8.89 -4.52
N TYR A 77 10.91 7.94 -4.02
CA TYR A 77 11.42 6.74 -3.37
C TYR A 77 12.28 5.90 -4.34
N VAL A 78 11.76 5.64 -5.55
CA VAL A 78 12.47 4.84 -6.56
C VAL A 78 13.73 5.54 -7.09
N GLU A 79 13.74 6.87 -7.17
CA GLU A 79 14.93 7.63 -7.59
C GLU A 79 16.08 7.60 -6.55
N ASN A 80 15.81 7.19 -5.30
CA ASN A 80 16.75 7.21 -4.19
C ASN A 80 17.27 5.82 -3.76
N ILE A 81 16.94 4.76 -4.51
CA ILE A 81 17.41 3.38 -4.28
C ILE A 81 18.22 2.86 -5.47
#